data_AF-A0A8C0GES6-F1
#
_entry.id   AF-A0A8C0GES6-F1
#
_cell.length_a   1.000
_cell.length_b   1.000
_cell.length_c   1.000
_cell.angle_alpha   90.00
_cell.angle_beta   90.00
_cell.angle_gamma   90.00
#
_symmetry.space_group_name_H-M   'P 1'
#
loop_
_entity.id
_entity.type
_entity.pdbx_description
1 polymer ?
#
loop_
_entity_poly.entity_id
_entity_poly.type
_entity_poly.pdbx_seq_one_letter_code
_entity_poly.pdbx_strand_id
1 'polypeptide(L)'
;MTMELGGKVTIECERSNHRAELEFKLKPFFGGSTSINQISGKIKSGEEVLASLDGHWDGEVYLNDLKNGNTEIFWNPTSEVRRQRLKRHIVLFEEQTDFESERLWQHVTSAINKGDQHKATQEKFVLEEEQRNASRERKENGTEWKPLLFRHDAATNEWHYKYEDLRPWDPLNDIAQFEKDGILQTMERYLGSDPERSAKDCRHRKTSDQPSNHSQNTESSCSTPESVQELSDDDGFESPCTRCGKEMSHLKEIHMTVLSLQKAQQDIHRNLTALNKKSFYRKASSENLLLDSRCWFLICVFLTCQLFINYVFK
;
A
#
# COMPACT_ATOMS: atom_id res chain seq x y z
N MET A 1 -29.18 5.12 3.38
CA MET A 1 -28.65 4.46 4.59
C MET A 1 -27.54 5.37 5.13
N THR A 2 -27.48 5.60 6.43
CA THR A 2 -26.42 6.41 7.07
C THR A 2 -25.57 5.49 7.95
N MET A 3 -24.25 5.69 7.94
CA MET A 3 -23.34 5.05 8.88
C MET A 3 -23.22 5.93 10.13
N GLU A 4 -23.27 5.32 11.31
CA GLU A 4 -23.03 6.02 12.59
C GLU A 4 -21.89 5.33 13.34
N LEU A 5 -21.02 6.12 13.97
CA LEU A 5 -20.05 5.63 14.92
C LEU A 5 -20.67 5.62 16.32
N GLY A 6 -20.47 4.53 17.06
CA GLY A 6 -21.05 4.36 18.39
C GLY A 6 -20.10 3.64 19.34
N GLY A 7 -20.18 4.00 20.61
CA GLY A 7 -19.44 3.34 21.69
C GLY A 7 -18.23 4.12 22.18
N LYS A 8 -17.46 3.49 23.07
CA LYS A 8 -16.34 4.11 23.78
C LYS A 8 -15.00 3.68 23.21
N VAL A 9 -14.10 4.65 23.06
CA VAL A 9 -12.70 4.48 22.65
C VAL A 9 -11.82 4.99 23.77
N THR A 10 -10.78 4.24 24.10
CA THR A 10 -9.78 4.67 25.10
C THR A 10 -8.41 4.74 24.43
N ILE A 11 -7.68 5.82 24.66
CA ILE A 11 -6.29 6.01 24.23
C ILE A 11 -5.47 6.18 25.51
N GLU A 12 -4.50 5.30 25.72
CA GLU A 12 -3.66 5.28 26.93
C GLU A 12 -2.18 5.42 26.57
N CYS A 13 -1.43 6.15 27.39
CA CYS A 13 0.01 6.25 27.29
C CYS A 13 0.65 5.81 28.60
N GLU A 14 1.10 4.56 28.66
CA GLU A 14 1.71 3.97 29.87
C GLU A 14 2.90 4.78 30.39
N ARG A 15 3.74 5.31 29.49
CA ARG A 15 4.93 6.09 29.86
C ARG A 15 4.60 7.38 30.61
N SER A 16 3.48 8.03 30.28
CA SER A 16 3.09 9.32 30.86
C SER A 16 1.92 9.22 31.83
N ASN A 17 1.33 8.03 31.97
CA ASN A 17 0.09 7.78 32.73
C ASN A 17 -1.09 8.69 32.32
N HIS A 18 -1.11 9.14 31.05
CA HIS A 18 -2.22 9.90 30.48
C HIS A 18 -3.21 8.94 29.81
N ARG A 19 -4.49 9.26 29.92
CA ARG A 19 -5.59 8.51 29.33
C ARG A 19 -6.66 9.43 28.77
N ALA A 20 -7.07 9.21 27.53
CA ALA A 20 -8.25 9.84 26.94
C ALA A 20 -9.36 8.80 26.77
N GLU A 21 -10.55 9.11 27.27
CA GLU A 21 -11.77 8.34 27.03
C GLU A 21 -12.69 9.17 26.13
N LEU A 22 -13.08 8.62 24.99
CA LEU A 22 -13.97 9.23 24.00
C LEU A 22 -15.20 8.35 23.82
N GLU A 23 -16.38 8.93 23.72
CA GLU A 23 -17.64 8.26 23.45
C GLU A 23 -18.26 8.84 22.19
N PHE A 24 -18.42 8.00 21.17
CA PHE A 24 -19.21 8.29 19.98
C PHE A 24 -20.67 7.99 20.29
N LYS A 25 -21.50 9.02 20.24
CA LYS A 25 -22.92 8.94 20.60
C LYS A 25 -23.75 8.59 19.37
N LEU A 26 -24.55 7.55 19.52
CA LEU A 26 -25.59 7.22 18.56
C LEU A 26 -26.72 8.24 18.61
N LYS A 27 -27.42 8.41 17.49
CA LYS A 27 -28.56 9.32 17.44
C LYS A 27 -29.66 8.85 18.40
N PRO A 28 -30.11 9.70 19.35
CA PRO A 28 -31.18 9.34 20.26
C PRO A 28 -32.54 9.29 19.55
N PHE A 29 -33.46 8.45 20.03
CA PHE A 29 -34.80 8.26 19.45
C PHE A 29 -35.62 9.56 19.31
N PHE A 30 -35.43 10.51 20.21
CA PHE A 30 -36.11 11.81 20.21
C PHE A 30 -35.18 12.97 19.82
N GLY A 31 -34.03 12.69 19.19
CA GLY A 31 -33.04 13.67 18.77
C GLY A 31 -33.25 14.18 17.34
N GLY A 32 -33.08 15.49 17.16
CA GLY A 32 -33.06 16.13 15.84
C GLY A 32 -31.80 15.81 15.03
N SER A 33 -31.60 16.50 13.91
CA SER A 33 -30.36 16.37 13.11
C SER A 33 -29.11 16.83 13.86
N THR A 34 -29.24 17.70 14.86
CA THR A 34 -28.14 18.21 15.68
C THR A 34 -27.57 17.20 16.69
N SER A 35 -28.16 16.00 16.79
CA SER A 35 -27.67 14.92 17.67
C SER A 35 -26.97 13.79 16.92
N ILE A 36 -26.72 13.94 15.62
CA ILE A 36 -25.91 12.98 14.86
C ILE A 36 -24.42 13.27 15.06
N ASN A 37 -23.60 12.24 14.94
CA ASN A 37 -22.13 12.36 14.94
C ASN A 37 -21.53 13.01 16.20
N GLN A 38 -22.28 13.04 17.30
CA GLN A 38 -21.81 13.64 18.54
C GLN A 38 -20.70 12.79 19.17
N ILE A 39 -19.73 13.47 19.74
CA ILE A 39 -18.72 12.87 20.61
C ILE A 39 -18.68 13.59 21.95
N SER A 40 -18.26 12.87 22.98
CA SER A 40 -17.81 13.48 24.23
C SER A 40 -16.68 12.68 24.83
N GLY A 41 -15.78 13.33 25.55
CA GLY A 41 -14.66 12.64 26.16
C GLY A 41 -14.03 13.38 27.31
N LYS A 42 -13.05 12.71 27.93
CA LYS A 42 -12.26 13.24 29.05
C LYS A 42 -10.80 12.86 28.86
N ILE A 43 -9.92 13.79 29.15
CA ILE A 43 -8.47 13.58 29.21
C ILE A 43 -8.07 13.57 30.68
N LYS A 44 -7.38 12.52 31.12
CA LYS A 44 -6.97 12.28 32.50
C LYS A 44 -5.46 12.08 32.60
N SER A 45 -4.91 12.43 33.77
CA SER A 45 -3.58 12.03 34.20
C SER A 45 -3.72 11.28 35.53
N GLY A 46 -3.57 9.96 35.50
CA GLY A 46 -4.02 9.10 36.60
C GLY A 46 -5.53 9.23 36.81
N GLU A 47 -5.94 9.61 38.02
CA GLU A 47 -7.36 9.82 38.38
C GLU A 47 -7.85 11.26 38.14
N GLU A 48 -6.93 12.22 37.98
CA GLU A 48 -7.27 13.64 37.78
C GLU A 48 -7.77 13.88 36.36
N VAL A 49 -8.96 14.49 36.22
CA VAL A 49 -9.48 14.93 34.92
C VAL A 49 -8.88 16.30 34.60
N LEU A 50 -8.13 16.37 33.50
CA LEU A 50 -7.46 17.60 33.04
C LEU A 50 -8.36 18.43 32.14
N ALA A 51 -9.09 17.77 31.23
CA ALA A 51 -9.95 18.44 30.26
C ALA A 51 -11.11 17.54 29.81
N SER A 52 -12.15 18.14 29.25
CA SER A 52 -13.23 17.44 28.53
C SER A 52 -13.28 17.81 27.06
N LEU A 53 -13.72 16.87 26.24
CA LEU A 53 -13.99 17.06 24.82
C LEU A 53 -15.49 16.93 24.57
N ASP A 54 -16.06 17.78 23.73
CA ASP A 54 -17.44 17.64 23.26
C ASP A 54 -17.63 18.29 21.89
N GLY A 55 -18.55 17.76 21.09
CA GLY A 55 -18.85 18.30 19.77
C GLY A 55 -19.22 17.20 18.78
N HIS A 56 -18.82 17.39 17.53
CA HIS A 56 -19.16 16.52 16.41
C HIS A 56 -17.89 16.05 15.67
N TRP A 57 -17.71 14.74 15.49
CA TRP A 57 -16.47 14.20 14.89
C TRP A 57 -16.30 14.59 13.41
N ASP A 58 -17.40 14.90 12.73
CA ASP A 58 -17.45 15.41 11.36
C ASP A 58 -17.51 16.94 11.27
N GLY A 59 -17.47 17.63 12.42
CA GLY A 59 -17.54 19.08 12.53
C GLY A 59 -16.63 19.60 13.64
N GLU A 60 -17.13 20.54 14.44
CA GLU A 60 -16.36 21.15 15.52
C GLU A 60 -16.35 20.26 16.76
N VAL A 61 -15.15 20.06 17.32
CA VAL A 61 -14.93 19.48 18.64
C VAL A 61 -14.22 20.53 19.48
N TYR A 62 -14.74 20.74 20.68
CA TYR A 62 -14.25 21.69 21.65
C TYR A 62 -13.49 20.96 22.75
N LEU A 63 -12.37 21.54 23.18
CA LEU A 63 -11.63 21.14 24.37
C LEU A 63 -11.91 22.15 25.47
N ASN A 64 -12.39 21.67 26.61
CA ASN A 64 -12.60 22.47 27.81
C ASN A 64 -11.54 22.11 28.84
N ASP A 65 -10.62 23.02 29.09
CA ASP A 65 -9.59 22.87 30.10
C ASP A 65 -10.18 23.18 31.48
N LEU A 66 -10.13 22.19 32.37
CA LEU A 66 -10.74 22.29 33.71
C LEU A 66 -9.90 23.12 34.68
N LYS A 67 -8.60 23.34 34.40
CA LYS A 67 -7.70 24.09 35.28
C LYS A 67 -7.88 25.59 35.13
N ASN A 68 -8.08 26.08 33.91
CA ASN A 68 -8.24 27.51 33.62
C ASN A 68 -9.68 27.89 33.23
N GLY A 69 -10.56 26.91 32.96
CA GLY A 69 -11.95 27.15 32.53
C GLY A 69 -12.09 27.62 31.09
N ASN A 70 -11.04 27.52 30.28
CA ASN A 70 -11.06 27.94 28.89
C ASN A 70 -11.62 26.85 27.99
N THR A 71 -12.41 27.28 27.01
CA THR A 71 -12.92 26.43 25.92
C THR A 71 -12.30 26.89 24.61
N GLU A 72 -11.71 25.96 23.87
CA GLU A 72 -11.13 26.22 22.56
C GLU A 72 -11.57 25.17 21.53
N ILE A 73 -11.47 25.51 20.24
CA ILE A 73 -11.72 24.57 19.15
C ILE A 73 -10.52 23.62 19.07
N PHE A 74 -10.76 22.35 19.38
CA PHE A 74 -9.76 21.29 19.30
C PHE A 74 -9.63 20.73 17.88
N TRP A 75 -10.77 20.52 17.22
CA TRP A 75 -10.82 19.94 15.89
C TRP A 75 -11.93 20.57 15.08
N ASN A 76 -11.65 20.87 13.82
CA ASN A 76 -12.64 21.27 12.83
C ASN A 76 -12.14 20.82 11.43
N PRO A 77 -12.80 19.86 10.76
CA PRO A 77 -12.37 19.31 9.48
C PRO A 77 -12.75 20.25 8.32
N THR A 78 -12.25 21.48 8.36
CA THR A 78 -12.45 22.50 7.31
C THR A 78 -11.83 22.05 5.99
N SER A 79 -12.24 22.66 4.86
CA SER A 79 -11.65 22.36 3.55
C SER A 79 -10.14 22.59 3.51
N GLU A 80 -9.62 23.57 4.27
CA GLU A 80 -8.19 23.83 4.37
C GLU A 80 -7.45 22.70 5.09
N VAL A 81 -7.94 22.25 6.25
CA VAL A 81 -7.38 21.09 6.97
C VAL A 81 -7.41 19.83 6.09
N ARG A 82 -8.47 19.65 5.30
CA ARG A 82 -8.56 18.51 4.35
C ARG A 82 -7.53 18.61 3.23
N ARG A 83 -7.25 19.80 2.70
CA ARG A 83 -6.21 20.03 1.68
C ARG A 83 -4.80 19.77 2.21
N GLN A 84 -4.57 20.00 3.51
CA GLN A 84 -3.29 19.76 4.16
C GLN A 84 -3.02 18.28 4.50
N ARG A 85 -3.95 17.36 4.18
CA ARG A 85 -3.74 15.93 4.39
C ARG A 85 -2.55 15.42 3.57
N LEU A 86 -1.75 14.55 4.19
CA LEU A 86 -0.66 13.87 3.48
C LEU A 86 -1.22 13.15 2.26
N LYS A 87 -0.52 13.29 1.12
CA LYS A 87 -0.88 12.58 -0.10
C LYS A 87 -0.70 11.08 0.12
N ARG A 88 -1.77 10.32 -0.11
CA ARG A 88 -1.69 8.86 -0.15
C ARG A 88 -0.94 8.44 -1.41
N HIS A 89 0.17 7.73 -1.24
CA HIS A 89 0.86 7.04 -2.32
C HIS A 89 0.30 5.62 -2.43
N ILE A 90 0.00 5.18 -3.64
CA ILE A 90 -0.50 3.84 -3.94
C ILE A 90 0.41 3.21 -5.00
N VAL A 91 0.56 1.88 -4.95
CA VAL A 91 1.28 1.10 -5.97
C VAL A 91 0.49 1.17 -7.27
N LEU A 92 1.17 1.42 -8.40
CA LEU A 92 0.53 1.49 -9.70
C LEU A 92 -0.11 0.14 -10.05
N PHE A 93 -1.30 0.16 -10.64
CA PHE A 93 -2.09 -1.05 -10.91
C PHE A 93 -1.31 -2.12 -11.70
N GLU A 94 -0.47 -1.70 -12.65
CA GLU A 94 0.37 -2.58 -13.47
C GLU A 94 1.50 -3.25 -12.67
N GLU A 95 1.91 -2.64 -11.56
CA GLU A 95 2.96 -3.11 -10.66
C GLU A 95 2.41 -3.96 -9.51
N GLN A 96 1.09 -3.96 -9.29
CA GLN A 96 0.45 -4.76 -8.25
C GLN A 96 0.50 -6.26 -8.55
N THR A 97 0.74 -7.05 -7.50
CA THR A 97 0.65 -8.51 -7.49
C THR A 97 -0.80 -9.00 -7.45
N ASP A 98 -1.03 -10.24 -7.85
CA ASP A 98 -2.39 -10.78 -8.04
C ASP A 98 -3.27 -10.81 -6.77
N PHE A 99 -2.66 -10.78 -5.58
CA PHE A 99 -3.38 -10.78 -4.30
C PHE A 99 -3.51 -9.39 -3.64
N GLU A 100 -3.04 -8.34 -4.31
CA GLU A 100 -3.28 -6.97 -3.85
C GLU A 100 -4.72 -6.55 -4.12
N SER A 101 -5.33 -5.87 -3.14
CA SER A 101 -6.79 -5.68 -3.08
C SER A 101 -7.39 -5.06 -4.34
N GLU A 102 -6.77 -4.02 -4.91
CA GLU A 102 -7.33 -3.35 -6.08
C GLU A 102 -7.32 -4.26 -7.31
N ARG A 103 -6.21 -4.98 -7.55
CA ARG A 103 -6.09 -5.97 -8.62
C ARG A 103 -6.98 -7.20 -8.40
N LEU A 104 -6.99 -7.76 -7.20
CA LEU A 104 -7.77 -8.95 -6.85
C LEU A 104 -9.28 -8.69 -7.02
N TRP A 105 -9.74 -7.51 -6.62
CA TRP A 105 -11.16 -7.14 -6.67
C TRP A 105 -11.56 -6.35 -7.94
N GLN A 106 -10.66 -6.21 -8.93
CA GLN A 106 -10.86 -5.33 -10.09
C GLN A 106 -12.18 -5.59 -10.85
N HIS A 107 -12.56 -6.86 -11.04
CA HIS A 107 -13.74 -7.22 -11.83
C HIS A 107 -15.05 -6.96 -11.07
N VAL A 108 -15.04 -7.23 -9.76
CA VAL A 108 -16.16 -6.90 -8.87
C VAL A 108 -16.37 -5.39 -8.83
N THR A 109 -15.29 -4.64 -8.59
CA THR A 109 -15.32 -3.17 -8.54
C THR A 109 -15.77 -2.58 -9.88
N SER A 110 -15.28 -3.10 -11.02
CA SER A 110 -15.71 -2.67 -12.36
C SER A 110 -17.20 -2.90 -12.61
N ALA A 111 -17.75 -4.03 -12.16
CA ALA A 111 -19.17 -4.34 -12.30
C ALA A 111 -20.05 -3.44 -11.40
N ILE A 112 -19.63 -3.21 -10.15
CA ILE A 112 -20.30 -2.27 -9.22
C ILE A 112 -20.34 -0.87 -9.81
N ASN A 113 -19.22 -0.37 -10.32
CA ASN A 113 -19.13 0.96 -10.93
C ASN A 113 -20.03 1.12 -12.17
N LYS A 114 -20.35 0.01 -12.86
CA LYS A 114 -21.28 -0.02 -13.99
C LYS A 114 -22.74 -0.24 -13.58
N GLY A 115 -23.01 -0.45 -12.30
CA GLY A 115 -24.35 -0.78 -11.79
C GLY A 115 -24.82 -2.20 -12.16
N ASP A 116 -23.93 -3.08 -12.59
CA ASP A 116 -24.27 -4.47 -12.95
C ASP A 116 -24.14 -5.39 -11.72
N GLN A 117 -25.22 -5.46 -10.94
CA GLN A 117 -25.26 -6.23 -9.70
C GLN A 117 -25.12 -7.75 -9.93
N HIS A 118 -25.67 -8.26 -11.04
CA HIS A 118 -25.58 -9.68 -11.37
C HIS A 118 -24.13 -10.06 -11.66
N LYS A 119 -23.44 -9.27 -12.48
CA LYS A 119 -22.02 -9.49 -12.76
C LYS A 119 -21.17 -9.33 -11.51
N ALA A 120 -21.40 -8.30 -10.69
CA ALA A 120 -20.65 -8.12 -9.45
C ALA A 120 -20.76 -9.33 -8.52
N THR A 121 -21.97 -9.91 -8.40
CA THR A 121 -22.21 -11.11 -7.60
C THR A 121 -21.50 -12.34 -8.19
N GLN A 122 -21.50 -12.48 -9.52
CA GLN A 122 -20.81 -13.58 -10.21
C GLN A 122 -19.28 -13.50 -10.02
N GLU A 123 -18.68 -12.33 -10.26
CA GLU A 123 -17.22 -12.14 -10.09
C GLU A 123 -16.81 -12.34 -8.63
N LYS A 124 -17.62 -11.87 -7.67
CA LYS A 124 -17.41 -12.12 -6.24
C LYS A 124 -17.46 -13.61 -5.93
N PHE A 125 -18.42 -14.34 -6.50
CA PHE A 125 -18.55 -15.77 -6.29
C PHE A 125 -17.31 -16.53 -6.79
N VAL A 126 -16.77 -16.17 -7.95
CA VAL A 126 -15.55 -16.78 -8.51
C VAL A 126 -14.38 -16.64 -7.53
N LEU A 127 -14.11 -15.43 -7.05
CA LEU A 127 -13.03 -15.17 -6.09
C LEU A 127 -13.21 -15.96 -4.78
N GLU A 128 -14.43 -15.99 -4.23
CA GLU A 128 -14.71 -16.71 -2.99
C GLU A 128 -14.62 -18.23 -3.16
N GLU A 129 -15.04 -18.77 -4.30
CA GLU A 129 -14.94 -20.21 -4.59
C GLU A 129 -13.49 -20.65 -4.75
N GLU A 130 -12.64 -19.84 -5.39
CA GLU A 130 -11.19 -20.10 -5.46
C GLU A 130 -10.56 -20.14 -4.07
N GLN A 131 -10.92 -19.20 -3.18
CA GLN A 131 -10.44 -19.20 -1.79
C GLN A 131 -10.96 -20.42 -0.99
N ARG A 132 -12.22 -20.83 -1.21
CA ARG A 132 -12.78 -22.07 -0.62
C ARG A 132 -12.01 -23.30 -1.09
N ASN A 133 -11.67 -23.38 -2.38
CA ASN A 133 -10.90 -24.47 -2.96
C ASN A 133 -9.49 -24.54 -2.39
N ALA A 134 -8.76 -23.42 -2.37
CA ALA A 134 -7.43 -23.33 -1.79
C ALA A 134 -7.42 -23.71 -0.30
N SER A 135 -8.49 -23.39 0.45
CA SER A 135 -8.65 -23.80 1.84
C SER A 135 -8.85 -25.32 2.00
N ARG A 136 -9.66 -25.94 1.13
CA ARG A 136 -9.85 -27.39 1.11
C ARG A 136 -8.54 -28.13 0.79
N GLU A 137 -7.85 -27.70 -0.26
CA GLU A 137 -6.56 -28.29 -0.65
C GLU A 137 -5.53 -28.19 0.48
N ARG A 138 -5.43 -27.03 1.13
CA ARG A 138 -4.53 -26.86 2.28
C ARG A 138 -4.82 -27.85 3.40
N LYS A 139 -6.11 -28.05 3.71
CA LYS A 139 -6.57 -29.00 4.74
C LYS A 139 -6.28 -30.45 4.35
N GLU A 140 -6.54 -30.84 3.10
CA GLU A 140 -6.27 -32.18 2.58
C GLU A 140 -4.77 -32.51 2.61
N ASN A 141 -3.94 -31.52 2.30
CA ASN A 141 -2.48 -31.65 2.31
C ASN A 141 -1.85 -31.49 3.72
N GLY A 142 -2.66 -31.22 4.76
CA GLY A 142 -2.16 -30.98 6.12
C GLY A 142 -1.29 -29.72 6.26
N THR A 143 -1.46 -28.76 5.35
CA THR A 143 -0.70 -27.50 5.32
C THR A 143 -1.49 -26.36 5.95
N GLU A 144 -0.84 -25.60 6.83
CA GLU A 144 -1.44 -24.44 7.48
C GLU A 144 -1.25 -23.17 6.63
N TRP A 145 -2.26 -22.30 6.61
CA TRP A 145 -2.11 -20.97 6.02
C TRP A 145 -1.30 -20.07 6.95
N LYS A 146 -0.28 -19.41 6.40
CA LYS A 146 0.61 -18.54 7.15
C LYS A 146 0.56 -17.12 6.58
N PRO A 147 0.23 -16.10 7.39
CA PRO A 147 0.30 -14.70 6.95
C PRO A 147 1.72 -14.34 6.52
N LEU A 148 1.84 -13.56 5.44
CA LEU A 148 3.15 -13.19 4.87
C LEU A 148 3.88 -12.18 5.76
N LEU A 149 3.20 -11.10 6.16
CA LEU A 149 3.82 -9.93 6.79
C LEU A 149 3.67 -9.86 8.31
N PHE A 150 2.75 -10.64 8.88
CA PHE A 150 2.41 -10.58 10.32
C PHE A 150 2.60 -11.93 11.00
N ARG A 151 2.97 -11.89 12.28
CA ARG A 151 3.02 -13.04 13.18
C ARG A 151 1.99 -12.85 14.29
N HIS A 152 1.28 -13.92 14.65
CA HIS A 152 0.38 -13.92 15.80
C HIS A 152 1.16 -14.32 17.04
N ASP A 153 1.04 -13.53 18.10
CA ASP A 153 1.49 -13.90 19.43
C ASP A 153 0.31 -14.53 20.20
N ALA A 154 0.40 -15.83 20.45
CA ALA A 154 -0.65 -16.57 21.15
C ALA A 154 -0.78 -16.20 22.64
N ALA A 155 0.24 -15.61 23.25
CA ALA A 155 0.22 -15.23 24.67
C ALA A 155 -0.53 -13.92 24.89
N THR A 156 -0.31 -12.93 24.04
CA THR A 156 -0.99 -11.61 24.09
C THR A 156 -2.25 -11.57 23.23
N ASN A 157 -2.41 -12.52 22.31
CA ASN A 157 -3.41 -12.52 21.24
C ASN A 157 -3.27 -11.34 20.28
N GLU A 158 -2.05 -10.83 20.11
CA GLU A 158 -1.75 -9.68 19.26
C GLU A 158 -1.07 -10.08 17.94
N TRP A 159 -1.21 -9.22 16.93
CA TRP A 159 -0.56 -9.37 15.65
C TRP A 159 0.63 -8.41 15.55
N HIS A 160 1.82 -8.96 15.42
CA HIS A 160 3.05 -8.18 15.24
C HIS A 160 3.47 -8.20 13.79
N TYR A 161 3.82 -7.03 13.28
CA TYR A 161 4.46 -6.92 11.97
C TYR A 161 5.87 -7.53 12.04
N LYS A 162 6.20 -8.44 11.13
CA LYS A 162 7.45 -9.22 11.20
C LYS A 162 8.71 -8.38 11.03
N TYR A 163 8.59 -7.21 10.39
CA TYR A 163 9.70 -6.33 10.02
C TYR A 163 9.61 -4.97 10.72
N GLU A 164 9.02 -4.94 11.92
CA GLU A 164 8.89 -3.71 12.71
C GLU A 164 10.26 -3.10 13.03
N ASP A 165 10.46 -1.83 12.65
CA ASP A 165 11.57 -1.00 13.11
C ASP A 165 11.01 0.08 14.03
N LEU A 166 11.15 -0.14 15.34
CA LEU A 166 10.65 0.76 16.38
C LEU A 166 11.69 1.82 16.79
N ARG A 167 12.83 1.86 16.12
CA ARG A 167 13.85 2.87 16.42
C ARG A 167 13.33 4.24 16.01
N PRO A 168 13.63 5.29 16.80
CA PRO A 168 13.38 6.66 16.37
C PRO A 168 14.15 6.97 15.08
N TRP A 169 13.54 7.79 14.21
CA TRP A 169 14.21 8.33 13.03
C TRP A 169 15.49 9.07 13.42
N ASP A 170 16.60 8.73 12.78
CA ASP A 170 17.89 9.40 12.92
C ASP A 170 18.09 10.41 11.77
N PRO A 171 17.97 11.73 12.01
CA PRO A 171 18.10 12.73 10.95
C PRO A 171 19.50 12.77 10.29
N LEU A 172 20.53 12.23 10.95
CA LEU A 172 21.89 12.21 10.43
C LEU A 172 22.12 11.02 9.50
N ASN A 173 21.54 9.87 9.82
CA ASN A 173 21.77 8.62 9.11
C ASN A 173 20.61 8.24 8.18
N ASP A 174 19.37 8.48 8.57
CA ASP A 174 18.20 8.08 7.80
C ASP A 174 17.89 9.12 6.71
N ILE A 175 17.72 8.66 5.48
CA ILE A 175 17.47 9.49 4.30
C ILE A 175 16.00 9.42 3.90
N ALA A 176 15.48 8.20 3.76
CA ALA A 176 14.11 7.95 3.35
C ALA A 176 13.62 6.61 3.90
N GLN A 177 12.31 6.49 4.12
CA GLN A 177 11.64 5.21 4.29
C GLN A 177 10.82 4.91 3.04
N PHE A 178 10.88 3.67 2.59
CA PHE A 178 10.11 3.21 1.44
C PHE A 178 9.60 1.80 1.70
N GLU A 179 8.52 1.45 1.00
CA GLU A 179 7.92 0.13 1.04
C GLU A 179 8.41 -0.69 -0.16
N LYS A 180 8.69 -1.97 0.08
CA LYS A 180 8.97 -2.95 -0.95
C LYS A 180 8.41 -4.32 -0.56
N ASP A 181 7.51 -4.87 -1.36
CA ASP A 181 6.88 -6.19 -1.15
C ASP A 181 6.21 -6.34 0.24
N GLY A 182 5.60 -5.26 0.74
CA GLY A 182 5.01 -5.13 2.06
C GLY A 182 6.01 -4.91 3.20
N ILE A 183 7.29 -4.72 2.87
CA ILE A 183 8.39 -4.51 3.83
C ILE A 183 8.79 -3.04 3.85
N LEU A 184 8.65 -2.39 5.01
CA LEU A 184 9.18 -1.03 5.22
C LEU A 184 10.69 -1.09 5.42
N GLN A 185 11.42 -0.31 4.62
CA GLN A 185 12.88 -0.24 4.63
C GLN A 185 13.34 1.20 4.81
N THR A 186 14.33 1.40 5.66
CA THR A 186 14.99 2.69 5.86
C THR A 186 16.26 2.73 5.02
N MET A 187 16.38 3.73 4.16
CA MET A 187 17.59 4.04 3.42
C MET A 187 18.50 4.88 4.31
N GLU A 188 19.68 4.35 4.64
CA GLU A 188 20.66 5.02 5.49
C GLU A 188 21.81 5.63 4.66
N ARG A 189 22.44 6.69 5.17
CA ARG A 189 23.68 7.25 4.64
C ARG A 189 24.81 6.27 4.94
N TYR A 190 25.36 5.65 3.91
CA TYR A 190 26.62 4.93 4.04
C TYR A 190 27.76 5.93 4.30
N LEU A 191 28.06 6.23 5.58
CA LEU A 191 29.39 6.70 5.93
C LEU A 191 30.33 5.51 5.74
N GLY A 192 31.10 5.55 4.64
CA GLY A 192 32.03 4.50 4.24
C GLY A 192 32.80 3.90 5.41
N SER A 193 32.46 2.66 5.73
CA SER A 193 33.25 1.75 6.55
C SER A 193 33.18 0.42 5.81
N ASP A 194 34.32 -0.06 5.32
CA ASP A 194 34.45 -1.35 4.62
C ASP A 194 33.76 -2.49 5.39
N PRO A 195 33.16 -3.48 4.71
CA PRO A 195 32.62 -4.67 5.35
C PRO A 195 33.76 -5.62 5.73
N GLU A 196 34.47 -5.32 6.81
CA GLU A 196 35.34 -6.31 7.47
C GLU A 196 34.55 -7.18 8.46
N ARG A 197 34.36 -8.43 8.02
CA ARG A 197 34.20 -9.66 8.81
C ARG A 197 34.32 -9.50 10.33
N SER A 198 33.23 -9.81 11.04
CA SER A 198 33.33 -10.44 12.36
C SER A 198 32.11 -11.32 12.62
N ALA A 199 32.20 -12.56 12.13
CA ALA A 199 31.50 -13.66 12.76
C ALA A 199 32.14 -13.86 14.15
N LYS A 200 31.37 -13.70 15.22
CA LYS A 200 31.63 -14.32 16.53
C LYS A 200 30.38 -14.25 17.41
N ASP A 201 29.67 -15.38 17.38
CA ASP A 201 29.10 -16.10 18.51
C ASP A 201 29.21 -15.40 19.89
N CYS A 202 28.07 -15.13 20.53
CA CYS A 202 27.96 -15.08 21.99
C CYS A 202 26.58 -15.58 22.43
N ARG A 203 26.63 -16.75 23.06
CA ARG A 203 25.57 -17.45 23.77
C ARG A 203 24.99 -16.66 24.95
N HIS A 204 23.70 -16.90 25.18
CA HIS A 204 23.01 -16.99 26.47
C HIS A 204 23.35 -16.01 27.60
N ARG A 205 22.36 -15.19 27.98
CA ARG A 205 21.98 -15.06 29.40
C ARG A 205 20.47 -15.07 29.57
N LYS A 206 20.08 -15.72 30.67
CA LYS A 206 18.76 -16.15 31.11
C LYS A 206 18.37 -15.24 32.27
N THR A 207 17.14 -14.73 32.28
CA THR A 207 16.42 -14.11 33.41
C THR A 207 14.96 -14.10 32.95
N SER A 208 14.11 -15.04 33.39
CA SER A 208 13.34 -15.02 34.66
C SER A 208 12.78 -13.64 34.95
N ASP A 209 11.49 -13.42 34.71
CA ASP A 209 10.49 -13.34 35.79
C ASP A 209 9.05 -13.43 35.24
N GLN A 210 8.14 -13.79 36.15
CA GLN A 210 6.81 -14.36 35.94
C GLN A 210 5.66 -13.33 35.76
N PRO A 211 4.43 -13.77 35.42
CA PRO A 211 3.44 -12.97 34.68
C PRO A 211 2.36 -12.33 35.57
N SER A 212 1.67 -11.31 35.03
CA SER A 212 0.41 -10.80 35.56
C SER A 212 -0.71 -10.85 34.52
N ASN A 213 -1.84 -11.39 34.96
CA ASN A 213 -3.08 -11.63 34.21
C ASN A 213 -3.80 -10.33 33.82
N HIS A 214 -4.50 -10.32 32.66
CA HIS A 214 -5.97 -10.25 32.56
C HIS A 214 -6.47 -9.53 31.28
N SER A 215 -6.82 -10.32 30.25
CA SER A 215 -8.04 -10.32 29.41
C SER A 215 -8.69 -9.00 28.93
N GLN A 216 -8.95 -8.83 27.63
CA GLN A 216 -10.12 -9.34 26.86
C GLN A 216 -10.12 -8.88 25.39
N ASN A 217 -10.60 -9.79 24.53
CA ASN A 217 -10.67 -9.73 23.06
C ASN A 217 -11.83 -8.87 22.54
N THR A 218 -11.67 -8.29 21.34
CA THR A 218 -12.75 -8.15 20.35
C THR A 218 -12.22 -8.30 18.92
N GLU A 219 -12.84 -9.21 18.16
CA GLU A 219 -12.67 -9.39 16.72
C GLU A 219 -13.61 -8.43 15.98
N SER A 220 -13.16 -7.77 14.91
CA SER A 220 -14.02 -7.53 13.73
C SER A 220 -13.21 -7.11 12.50
N SER A 221 -13.34 -7.88 11.44
CA SER A 221 -13.03 -7.53 10.05
C SER A 221 -14.17 -6.70 9.43
N CYS A 222 -13.85 -5.71 8.58
CA CYS A 222 -14.36 -5.55 7.20
C CYS A 222 -14.16 -4.12 6.65
N SER A 223 -13.79 -4.09 5.37
CA SER A 223 -13.37 -2.98 4.52
C SER A 223 -14.53 -2.14 3.96
N THR A 224 -14.24 -0.91 3.49
CA THR A 224 -14.66 -0.32 2.19
C THR A 224 -13.93 1.04 1.96
N PRO A 225 -13.43 1.37 0.75
CA PRO A 225 -12.87 2.68 0.45
C PRO A 225 -13.86 3.61 -0.29
N GLU A 226 -13.94 4.88 0.13
CA GLU A 226 -14.65 5.95 -0.57
C GLU A 226 -13.77 6.70 -1.58
N SER A 227 -14.44 7.17 -2.63
CA SER A 227 -13.97 7.91 -3.80
C SER A 227 -13.47 9.33 -3.49
N VAL A 228 -12.39 9.77 -4.13
CA VAL A 228 -11.90 11.16 -4.08
C VAL A 228 -12.09 11.82 -5.44
N GLN A 229 -12.83 12.93 -5.46
CA GLN A 229 -12.97 13.85 -6.58
C GLN A 229 -11.90 14.95 -6.48
N GLU A 230 -11.20 15.17 -7.58
CA GLU A 230 -10.20 16.24 -7.78
C GLU A 230 -10.88 17.58 -8.09
N LEU A 231 -10.38 18.66 -7.49
CA LEU A 231 -10.52 20.02 -8.02
C LEU A 231 -9.22 20.83 -7.77
N SER A 232 -8.90 21.62 -8.79
CA SER A 232 -7.65 22.30 -9.12
C SER A 232 -7.58 23.74 -8.57
N ASP A 233 -6.38 24.34 -8.72
CA ASP A 233 -6.02 25.78 -8.74
C ASP A 233 -5.51 26.36 -7.40
N ASP A 234 -4.50 27.22 -7.28
CA ASP A 234 -3.44 27.82 -8.13
C ASP A 234 -2.54 28.61 -7.13
N ASP A 235 -1.21 28.60 -7.31
CA ASP A 235 -0.22 29.04 -6.30
C ASP A 235 0.20 30.52 -6.44
N GLY A 236 0.21 31.25 -5.32
CA GLY A 236 0.85 32.56 -5.18
C GLY A 236 2.09 32.51 -4.28
N PHE A 237 3.28 32.62 -4.87
CA PHE A 237 4.59 32.57 -4.21
C PHE A 237 5.02 33.90 -3.54
N GLU A 238 5.58 33.82 -2.32
CA GLU A 238 6.47 34.84 -1.74
C GLU A 238 7.93 34.33 -1.61
N SER A 239 8.88 35.26 -1.68
CA SER A 239 10.29 35.09 -2.09
C SER A 239 11.25 34.43 -1.06
N PRO A 240 12.33 33.71 -1.49
CA PRO A 240 13.16 32.90 -0.60
C PRO A 240 14.46 33.57 -0.12
N CYS A 241 14.91 33.13 1.07
CA CYS A 241 16.14 33.55 1.72
C CYS A 241 17.43 33.09 0.98
N THR A 242 18.50 33.88 1.08
CA THR A 242 19.76 33.70 0.32
C THR A 242 20.62 32.49 0.75
N ARG A 243 20.38 31.92 1.95
CA ARG A 243 21.02 30.66 2.39
C ARG A 243 20.24 29.43 1.94
N CYS A 244 18.91 29.54 1.96
CA CYS A 244 17.92 28.61 1.44
C CYS A 244 18.10 28.37 -0.08
N GLY A 245 18.49 29.42 -0.82
CA GLY A 245 18.63 29.39 -2.28
C GLY A 245 19.71 28.44 -2.81
N LYS A 246 20.79 28.20 -2.06
CA LYS A 246 21.88 27.29 -2.49
C LYS A 246 21.54 25.82 -2.30
N GLU A 247 20.85 25.48 -1.21
CA GLU A 247 20.31 24.13 -0.99
C GLU A 247 19.18 23.84 -1.98
N MET A 248 18.30 24.82 -2.24
CA MET A 248 17.24 24.71 -3.24
C MET A 248 17.79 24.58 -4.67
N SER A 249 18.89 25.27 -5.01
CA SER A 249 19.53 25.12 -6.32
C SER A 249 20.18 23.75 -6.47
N HIS A 250 20.84 23.25 -5.43
CA HIS A 250 21.43 21.90 -5.44
C HIS A 250 20.34 20.82 -5.52
N LEU A 251 19.22 20.99 -4.81
CA LEU A 251 18.08 20.08 -4.89
C LEU A 251 17.42 20.11 -6.28
N LYS A 252 17.30 21.29 -6.90
CA LYS A 252 16.82 21.45 -8.28
C LYS A 252 17.75 20.78 -9.29
N GLU A 253 19.07 20.89 -9.11
CA GLU A 253 20.06 20.24 -9.94
C GLU A 253 20.01 18.71 -9.82
N ILE A 254 19.85 18.20 -8.59
CA ILE A 254 19.60 16.76 -8.36
C ILE A 254 18.28 16.33 -9.01
N HIS A 255 17.20 17.09 -8.84
CA HIS A 255 15.91 16.75 -9.47
C HIS A 255 16.00 16.75 -11.01
N MET A 256 16.72 17.72 -11.59
CA MET A 256 16.96 17.78 -13.03
C MET A 256 17.81 16.60 -13.53
N THR A 257 18.83 16.20 -12.78
CA THR A 257 19.64 15.03 -13.13
C THR A 257 18.84 13.73 -13.04
N VAL A 258 18.01 13.54 -12.00
CA VAL A 258 17.09 12.40 -11.88
C VAL A 258 16.12 12.33 -13.07
N LEU A 259 15.50 13.45 -13.44
CA LEU A 259 14.60 13.50 -14.62
C LEU A 259 15.34 13.17 -15.92
N SER A 260 16.59 13.65 -16.07
CA SER A 260 17.41 13.33 -17.24
C SER A 260 17.74 11.84 -17.33
N LEU A 261 18.00 11.19 -16.18
CA LEU A 261 18.27 9.77 -16.08
C LEU A 261 17.01 8.93 -16.37
N GLN A 262 15.85 9.31 -15.84
CA GLN A 262 14.58 8.66 -16.16
C GLN A 262 14.26 8.75 -17.66
N LYS A 263 14.49 9.92 -18.27
CA LYS A 263 14.32 10.09 -19.72
C LYS A 263 15.29 9.21 -20.52
N ALA A 264 16.56 9.14 -20.11
CA ALA A 264 17.54 8.26 -20.74
C ALA A 264 17.15 6.77 -20.60
N GLN A 265 16.63 6.35 -19.45
CA GLN A 265 16.11 5.00 -19.24
C GLN A 265 14.92 4.69 -20.13
N GLN A 266 13.97 5.62 -20.28
CA GLN A 266 12.83 5.46 -21.18
C GLN A 266 13.28 5.37 -22.65
N ASP A 267 14.25 6.18 -23.07
CA ASP A 267 14.81 6.13 -24.43
C ASP A 267 15.54 4.81 -24.69
N ILE A 268 16.31 4.31 -23.71
CA ILE A 268 16.94 2.99 -23.79
C ILE A 268 15.87 1.89 -23.92
N HIS A 269 14.82 1.94 -23.09
CA HIS A 269 13.74 0.96 -23.14
C HIS A 269 13.04 0.99 -24.50
N ARG A 270 12.70 2.17 -25.00
CA ARG A 270 12.09 2.36 -26.33
C ARG A 270 12.99 1.84 -27.46
N ASN A 271 14.29 2.10 -27.39
CA ASN A 271 15.26 1.60 -28.36
C ASN A 271 15.38 0.07 -28.30
N LEU A 272 15.40 -0.52 -27.11
CA LEU A 272 15.38 -1.97 -26.93
C LEU A 272 14.10 -2.59 -27.49
N THR A 273 12.93 -2.00 -27.23
CA THR A 273 11.66 -2.46 -27.81
C THR A 273 11.67 -2.35 -29.34
N ALA A 274 12.20 -1.26 -29.89
CA ALA A 274 12.32 -1.07 -31.34
C ALA A 274 13.31 -2.07 -31.98
N LEU A 275 14.42 -2.37 -31.31
CA LEU A 275 15.39 -3.37 -31.73
C LEU A 275 14.82 -4.79 -31.64
N ASN A 276 14.12 -5.14 -30.56
CA ASN A 276 13.42 -6.40 -30.43
C ASN A 276 12.34 -6.56 -31.50
N LYS A 277 11.57 -5.50 -31.80
CA LYS A 277 10.59 -5.50 -32.88
C LYS A 277 11.28 -5.69 -34.24
N LYS A 278 12.38 -4.99 -34.52
CA LYS A 278 13.17 -5.19 -35.76
C LYS A 278 13.79 -6.59 -35.85
N SER A 279 14.24 -7.16 -34.74
CA SER A 279 14.74 -8.54 -34.63
C SER A 279 13.62 -9.55 -34.94
N PHE A 280 12.42 -9.34 -34.38
CA PHE A 280 11.23 -10.13 -34.70
C PHE A 280 10.80 -10.00 -36.16
N TYR A 281 10.86 -8.80 -36.76
CA TYR A 281 10.59 -8.63 -38.19
C TYR A 281 11.68 -9.28 -39.07
N ARG A 282 12.95 -9.24 -38.66
CA ARG A 282 14.03 -9.98 -39.35
C ARG A 282 13.85 -11.49 -39.23
N LYS A 283 13.40 -11.99 -38.08
CA LYS A 283 13.17 -13.41 -37.82
C LYS A 283 11.89 -13.93 -38.52
N ALA A 284 10.82 -13.14 -38.51
CA ALA A 284 9.59 -13.43 -39.25
C ALA A 284 9.78 -13.33 -40.77
N SER A 285 10.69 -12.47 -41.23
CA SER A 285 11.13 -12.40 -42.63
C SER A 285 12.08 -13.52 -43.02
N SER A 286 12.81 -14.16 -42.09
CA SER A 286 13.66 -15.31 -42.39
C SER A 286 12.93 -16.64 -42.27
N GLU A 287 11.90 -16.74 -41.43
CA GLU A 287 11.10 -17.96 -41.28
C GLU A 287 9.96 -18.08 -42.31
N ASN A 288 9.51 -16.97 -42.94
CA ASN A 288 8.49 -17.00 -44.01
C ASN A 288 9.05 -16.95 -45.44
N LEU A 289 10.36 -17.16 -45.63
CA LEU A 289 11.03 -17.01 -46.94
C LEU A 289 11.87 -18.23 -47.37
N LEU A 290 11.53 -19.41 -46.85
CA LEU A 290 12.15 -20.67 -47.27
C LEU A 290 11.15 -21.67 -47.88
N LEU A 291 10.30 -21.21 -48.79
CA LEU A 291 9.98 -21.96 -50.01
C LEU A 291 9.25 -21.06 -51.03
N ASP A 292 10.03 -20.27 -51.77
CA ASP A 292 9.53 -19.52 -52.93
C ASP A 292 8.95 -20.48 -54.00
N SER A 293 7.96 -20.03 -54.79
CA SER A 293 7.29 -20.87 -55.79
C SER A 293 8.26 -21.41 -56.85
N ARG A 294 9.40 -20.72 -57.03
CA ARG A 294 10.53 -21.13 -57.86
C ARG A 294 11.26 -22.35 -57.31
N CYS A 295 11.37 -22.48 -55.99
CA CYS A 295 11.99 -23.66 -55.35
C CYS A 295 11.11 -24.91 -55.50
N TRP A 296 9.79 -24.77 -55.35
CA TRP A 296 8.86 -25.87 -55.64
C TRP A 296 8.91 -26.31 -57.10
N PHE A 297 8.96 -25.35 -58.03
CA PHE A 297 9.10 -25.65 -59.45
C PHE A 297 10.42 -26.40 -59.76
N LEU A 298 11.54 -25.95 -59.19
CA LEU A 298 12.83 -26.62 -59.37
C LEU A 298 12.85 -28.03 -58.76
N ILE A 299 12.25 -28.22 -57.58
CA ILE A 299 12.11 -29.55 -56.96
C ILE A 299 11.25 -30.47 -57.84
N CYS A 300 10.15 -29.98 -58.40
CA CYS A 300 9.34 -30.75 -59.34
C CYS A 300 10.13 -31.13 -60.60
N VAL A 301 10.90 -30.21 -61.18
CA VAL A 301 11.75 -30.50 -62.35
C VAL A 301 12.81 -31.55 -61.99
N PHE A 302 13.50 -31.42 -60.86
CA PHE A 302 14.50 -32.41 -60.42
C PHE A 302 13.90 -33.81 -60.21
N LEU A 303 12.71 -33.91 -59.59
CA LEU A 303 12.03 -35.18 -59.39
C LEU A 303 11.59 -35.81 -60.72
N THR A 304 11.11 -35.01 -61.67
CA THR A 304 10.75 -35.51 -63.01
C THR A 304 11.98 -35.98 -63.80
N CYS A 305 13.11 -35.26 -63.69
CA CYS A 305 14.37 -35.69 -64.30
C CYS A 305 14.91 -36.98 -63.66
N GLN A 306 14.82 -37.14 -62.34
CA GLN A 306 15.22 -38.37 -61.65
C GLN A 306 14.35 -39.56 -62.04
N LEU A 307 13.05 -39.36 -62.23
CA LEU A 307 12.14 -40.39 -62.73
C LEU A 307 12.46 -40.77 -64.18
N PHE A 308 12.75 -39.78 -65.04
CA PHE A 308 13.13 -40.01 -66.43
C PHE A 308 14.47 -40.77 -66.53
N ILE A 309 15.48 -40.38 -65.74
CA ILE A 309 16.77 -41.07 -65.70
C ILE A 309 16.59 -42.51 -65.19
N ASN A 310 15.80 -42.73 -64.14
CA ASN A 310 15.50 -44.09 -63.66
C ASN A 310 14.67 -44.94 -64.64
N TYR A 311 13.92 -44.31 -65.54
CA TYR A 311 13.14 -45.00 -66.57
C TYR A 311 13.98 -45.34 -67.81
N VAL A 312 14.96 -44.50 -68.16
CA VAL A 312 15.82 -44.69 -69.34
C VAL A 312 17.03 -45.57 -69.04
N PHE A 313 17.54 -45.56 -67.80
CA PHE A 313 18.73 -46.31 -67.39
C PHE A 313 18.42 -47.55 -66.53
N LYS A 314 17.23 -48.11 -66.67
CA LYS A 314 16.80 -49.37 -66.06
C LYS A 314 16.20 -50.28 -67.14
#